data_AF-A0A927TPK9-F1
#
_entry.id   AF-A0A927TPK9-F1
#
_cell.length_a   1.000
_cell.length_b   1.000
_cell.length_c   1.000
_cell.angle_alpha   90.00
_cell.angle_beta   90.00
_cell.angle_gamma   90.00
#
_symmetry.space_group_name_H-M   'P 1'
#
loop_
_entity.id
_entity.type
_entity.pdbx_description
1 polymer ?
#
loop_
_entity_poly.entity_id
_entity_poly.type
_entity_poly.pdbx_seq_one_letter_code
_entity_poly.pdbx_strand_id
1 'polypeptide(L)'
;MNYYRRSGQMDLTDRVAIETGLCRGESFKKIAKKIGRHPSTVSHEVLENRTFIHNTYYAGKDCKKVRQCKVQHLCFGTEDGGCSRSCKYCRGIDCTKVCDRYVSVACHKPEKPPYVCNTCKDRKLCIKDKYIYTAQYADAAVSRRRSESRQGIRLTDEQKAYVDDLITTLVKKGQPLTHIYAEHEAEMPISLRSLYNYINAGELSIKNIDLRRKVGYKSRRKGQKEGAKGFADQSYREGHTYEDFESFMKCSGLSVIEMDTVKGVRERGKSLNPYAQEDMTLLMNHINSTRRPGLGNKAPYELINEEDDDMWALFELLKMDLIPPDEVHLMSDLFTINR
;
A
#
# COMPACT_ATOMS: atom_id res chain seq x y z
N MET A 1 6.12 4.04 33.48
CA MET A 1 5.70 4.82 32.29
C MET A 1 6.60 4.46 31.12
N ASN A 2 6.07 3.84 30.06
CA ASN A 2 6.85 3.57 28.85
C ASN A 2 6.96 4.87 28.05
N TYR A 3 8.11 5.54 28.12
CA TYR A 3 8.39 6.78 27.39
C TYR A 3 8.50 6.60 25.86
N TYR A 4 8.47 5.37 25.35
CA TYR A 4 8.68 5.05 23.95
C TYR A 4 7.53 4.19 23.38
N ARG A 5 7.17 4.42 22.11
CA ARG A 5 6.18 3.60 21.39
C ARG A 5 6.66 2.15 21.32
N ARG A 6 5.97 1.26 22.05
CA ARG A 6 6.26 -0.19 22.12
C ARG A 6 5.92 -0.95 20.83
N SER A 7 5.08 -0.38 19.98
CA SER A 7 4.54 -1.08 18.80
C SER A 7 4.57 -0.20 17.54
N GLY A 8 4.64 -0.87 16.39
CA GLY A 8 4.67 -0.25 15.07
C GLY A 8 6.07 -0.17 14.49
N GLN A 9 6.23 -0.64 13.25
CA GLN A 9 7.44 -0.43 12.46
C GLN A 9 7.69 1.06 12.26
N MET A 10 8.95 1.46 12.01
CA MET A 10 9.22 2.82 11.55
C MET A 10 8.59 3.01 10.18
N ASP A 11 7.90 4.13 10.03
CA ASP A 11 7.35 4.60 8.77
C ASP A 11 8.35 5.52 8.04
N LEU A 12 7.97 6.01 6.87
CA LEU A 12 8.81 6.93 6.11
C LEU A 12 9.05 8.24 6.89
N THR A 13 8.07 8.71 7.65
CA THR A 13 8.15 9.92 8.47
C THR A 13 9.24 9.81 9.54
N ASP A 14 9.26 8.70 10.29
CA ASP A 14 10.29 8.37 11.28
C ASP A 14 11.68 8.37 10.61
N ARG A 15 11.80 7.75 9.42
CA ARG A 15 13.08 7.70 8.67
C ARG A 15 13.54 9.06 8.17
N VAL A 16 12.62 9.92 7.70
CA VAL A 16 12.93 11.31 7.29
C VAL A 16 13.40 12.12 8.49
N ALA A 17 12.80 11.92 9.67
CA ALA A 17 13.25 12.57 10.90
C ALA A 17 14.66 12.10 11.30
N ILE A 18 14.97 10.81 11.15
CA ILE A 18 16.32 10.25 11.37
C ILE A 18 17.32 10.88 10.39
N GLU A 19 17.04 10.88 9.09
CA GLU A 19 17.91 11.49 8.07
C GLU A 19 18.19 12.96 8.37
N THR A 20 17.15 13.73 8.68
CA THR A 20 17.27 15.14 9.03
C THR A 20 18.12 15.35 10.28
N GLY A 21 17.91 14.54 11.31
CA GLY A 21 18.69 14.57 12.55
C GLY A 21 20.17 14.23 12.31
N LEU A 22 20.44 13.23 11.47
CA LEU A 22 21.79 12.85 11.06
C LEU A 22 22.48 13.98 10.30
N CYS A 23 21.81 14.59 9.31
CA CYS A 23 22.39 15.72 8.56
C CYS A 23 22.71 16.93 9.45
N ARG A 24 21.97 17.12 10.54
CA ARG A 24 22.22 18.16 11.55
C ARG A 24 23.29 17.78 12.60
N GLY A 25 23.81 16.55 12.58
CA GLY A 25 24.77 16.07 13.58
C GLY A 25 24.19 15.86 14.97
N GLU A 26 22.87 15.59 15.07
CA GLU A 26 22.24 15.30 16.35
C GLU A 26 22.62 13.90 16.87
N SER A 27 22.70 13.74 18.19
CA SER A 27 22.95 12.43 18.80
C SER A 27 21.74 11.50 18.64
N PHE A 28 21.96 10.19 18.59
CA PHE A 28 20.87 9.20 18.53
C PHE A 28 19.85 9.38 19.66
N LYS A 29 20.28 9.78 20.86
CA LYS A 29 19.38 10.07 21.98
C LYS A 29 18.40 11.21 21.67
N LYS A 30 18.87 12.27 21.02
CA LYS A 30 18.04 13.43 20.64
C LYS A 30 17.09 13.08 19.51
N ILE A 31 17.57 12.36 18.50
CA ILE A 31 16.75 11.88 17.36
C ILE A 31 15.64 10.97 17.89
N ALA A 32 16.01 9.98 18.70
CA ALA A 32 15.09 9.01 19.30
C ALA A 32 13.99 9.67 20.15
N LYS A 33 14.33 10.70 20.93
CA LYS A 33 13.35 11.49 21.70
C LYS A 33 12.34 12.20 20.80
N LYS A 34 12.75 12.71 19.63
CA LYS A 34 11.84 13.40 18.68
C LYS A 34 10.83 12.44 18.04
N ILE A 35 11.27 11.25 17.66
CA ILE A 35 10.40 10.23 17.05
C ILE A 35 9.66 9.35 18.07
N GLY A 36 9.92 9.52 19.37
CA GLY A 36 9.33 8.71 20.43
C GLY A 36 9.74 7.23 20.40
N ARG A 37 10.99 6.95 20.00
CA ARG A 37 11.57 5.60 19.93
C ARG A 37 12.79 5.47 20.83
N HIS A 38 13.24 4.24 21.08
CA HIS A 38 14.45 3.98 21.86
C HIS A 38 15.72 4.34 21.04
N PRO A 39 16.79 4.90 21.65
CA PRO A 39 18.03 5.24 20.95
C PRO A 39 18.68 4.06 20.22
N SER A 40 18.62 2.85 20.79
CA SER A 40 19.13 1.64 20.14
C SER A 40 18.37 1.29 18.87
N THR A 41 17.06 1.57 18.80
CA THR A 41 16.25 1.36 17.60
C THR A 41 16.73 2.24 16.46
N VAL A 42 17.02 3.52 16.73
CA VAL A 42 17.59 4.45 15.74
C VAL A 42 18.98 3.98 15.32
N SER A 43 19.81 3.55 16.27
CA SER A 43 21.15 3.01 15.98
C SER A 43 21.09 1.81 15.04
N HIS A 44 20.22 0.83 15.31
CA HIS A 44 20.07 -0.37 14.49
C HIS A 44 19.51 -0.03 13.11
N GLU A 45 18.50 0.83 13.03
CA GLU A 45 17.93 1.30 11.76
C GLU A 45 18.99 1.90 10.84
N VAL A 46 19.84 2.78 11.39
CA VAL A 46 20.89 3.45 10.61
C VAL A 46 21.97 2.46 10.19
N LEU A 47 22.38 1.54 11.07
CA LEU A 47 23.42 0.57 10.77
C LEU A 47 22.97 -0.45 9.71
N GLU A 48 21.73 -0.93 9.81
CA GLU A 48 21.16 -1.98 8.97
C GLU A 48 20.72 -1.46 7.59
N ASN A 49 20.26 -0.19 7.52
CA ASN A 49 19.67 0.38 6.31
C ASN A 49 20.46 1.56 5.72
N ARG A 50 21.73 1.76 6.13
CA ARG A 50 22.65 2.67 5.43
C ARG A 50 23.02 2.13 4.04
N THR A 51 23.08 3.04 3.08
CA THR A 51 23.56 2.74 1.73
C THR A 51 25.08 2.77 1.70
N PHE A 52 25.68 1.71 1.14
CA PHE A 52 27.11 1.68 0.83
C PHE A 52 27.33 2.27 -0.56
N ILE A 53 28.22 3.26 -0.64
CA ILE A 53 28.61 3.91 -1.89
C ILE A 53 30.09 3.59 -2.11
N HIS A 54 30.33 2.70 -3.06
CA HIS A 54 31.68 2.40 -3.52
C HIS A 54 32.23 3.58 -4.31
N ASN A 55 33.47 3.98 -4.01
CA ASN A 55 34.13 5.08 -4.69
C ASN A 55 35.10 4.58 -5.76
N THR A 56 35.46 5.44 -6.70
CA THR A 56 36.38 5.09 -7.77
C THR A 56 37.83 5.24 -7.31
N TYR A 57 38.47 4.11 -7.02
CA TYR A 57 39.89 4.06 -6.72
C TYR A 57 40.75 3.95 -7.97
N TYR A 58 42.00 4.41 -7.89
CA TYR A 58 42.97 4.21 -8.97
C TYR A 58 43.18 2.71 -9.21
N ALA A 59 43.08 2.27 -10.46
CA ALA A 59 43.11 0.86 -10.85
C ALA A 59 42.04 -0.02 -10.14
N GLY A 60 41.00 0.59 -9.55
CA GLY A 60 39.96 -0.11 -8.80
C GLY A 60 40.43 -0.75 -7.49
N LYS A 61 41.58 -0.33 -6.94
CA LYS A 61 42.15 -0.89 -5.70
C LYS A 61 42.33 0.21 -4.65
N ASP A 62 41.86 -0.03 -3.44
CA ASP A 62 41.90 0.89 -2.30
C ASP A 62 43.25 0.89 -1.55
N CYS A 63 44.34 0.50 -2.21
CA CYS A 63 45.67 0.40 -1.61
C CYS A 63 46.40 1.76 -1.60
N LYS A 64 47.01 2.12 -0.47
CA LYS A 64 47.77 3.38 -0.31
C LYS A 64 48.91 3.51 -1.33
N LYS A 65 49.54 2.39 -1.69
CA LYS A 65 50.70 2.34 -2.58
C LYS A 65 50.33 2.11 -4.05
N VAL A 66 49.05 2.04 -4.40
CA VAL A 66 48.59 1.56 -5.74
C VAL A 66 49.20 2.34 -6.91
N ARG A 67 49.37 3.66 -6.78
CA ARG A 67 49.92 4.51 -7.85
C ARG A 67 51.36 4.15 -8.19
N GLN A 68 52.18 3.91 -7.17
CA GLN A 68 53.62 3.60 -7.30
C GLN A 68 53.91 2.09 -7.26
N CYS A 69 52.88 1.25 -7.09
CA CYS A 69 53.05 -0.20 -7.01
C CYS A 69 53.52 -0.76 -8.36
N LYS A 70 54.70 -1.38 -8.34
CA LYS A 70 55.33 -2.12 -9.45
C LYS A 70 55.39 -3.64 -9.20
N VAL A 71 54.75 -4.12 -8.13
CA VAL A 71 54.69 -5.56 -7.84
C VAL A 71 54.05 -6.27 -9.03
N GLN A 72 54.73 -7.29 -9.52
CA GLN A 72 54.28 -8.20 -10.57
C GLN A 72 54.13 -9.58 -9.95
N HIS A 73 53.64 -10.55 -10.72
CA HIS A 73 53.90 -11.94 -10.39
C HIS A 73 53.23 -12.51 -9.12
N LEU A 74 52.32 -11.77 -8.47
CA LEU A 74 51.48 -12.30 -7.38
C LEU A 74 50.49 -13.40 -7.81
N CYS A 75 50.35 -13.63 -9.10
CA CYS A 75 49.53 -14.72 -9.66
C CYS A 75 50.35 -15.99 -9.91
N PHE A 76 51.64 -16.05 -9.55
CA PHE A 76 52.40 -17.30 -9.55
C PHE A 76 51.81 -18.23 -8.47
N GLY A 77 50.92 -19.12 -8.90
CA GLY A 77 50.10 -19.95 -8.02
C GLY A 77 48.80 -20.43 -8.70
N THR A 78 48.43 -19.83 -9.83
CA THR A 78 47.47 -20.42 -10.78
C THR A 78 48.22 -21.18 -11.85
N GLU A 79 47.68 -22.30 -12.34
CA GLU A 79 48.31 -23.28 -13.24
C GLU A 79 48.88 -22.68 -14.55
N ASP A 80 48.49 -21.45 -14.87
CA ASP A 80 49.05 -20.65 -15.96
C ASP A 80 50.14 -19.70 -15.44
N GLY A 81 51.37 -19.85 -15.95
CA GLY A 81 52.53 -19.03 -15.61
C GLY A 81 52.21 -17.54 -15.42
N GLY A 82 52.59 -17.00 -14.27
CA GLY A 82 52.15 -15.70 -13.77
C GLY A 82 52.42 -14.53 -14.74
N CYS A 83 51.47 -13.60 -14.81
CA CYS A 83 51.54 -12.45 -15.71
C CYS A 83 52.68 -11.48 -15.36
N SER A 84 53.33 -10.93 -16.40
CA SER A 84 54.37 -9.89 -16.30
C SER A 84 53.82 -8.47 -16.10
N ARG A 85 52.48 -8.31 -16.16
CA ARG A 85 51.83 -7.02 -15.90
C ARG A 85 51.84 -6.71 -14.40
N SER A 86 51.94 -5.43 -14.03
CA SER A 86 51.81 -5.03 -12.63
C SER A 86 50.49 -5.53 -12.04
N CYS A 87 50.54 -6.15 -10.86
CA CYS A 87 49.42 -6.85 -10.25
C CYS A 87 48.18 -5.99 -10.02
N LYS A 88 48.36 -4.66 -9.90
CA LYS A 88 47.24 -3.69 -9.80
C LYS A 88 46.28 -3.73 -10.99
N TYR A 89 46.70 -4.28 -12.13
CA TYR A 89 45.89 -4.44 -13.34
C TYR A 89 45.65 -5.92 -13.72
N CYS A 90 46.00 -6.85 -12.83
CA CYS A 90 45.77 -8.27 -13.08
C CYS A 90 44.25 -8.54 -13.09
N ARG A 91 43.79 -9.30 -14.09
CA ARG A 91 42.40 -9.76 -14.17
C ARG A 91 42.18 -11.12 -13.51
N GLY A 92 43.25 -11.92 -13.36
CA GLY A 92 43.19 -13.26 -12.81
C GLY A 92 43.14 -13.31 -11.28
N ILE A 93 43.90 -12.46 -10.60
CA ILE A 93 43.96 -12.45 -9.13
C ILE A 93 43.75 -11.06 -8.55
N ASP A 94 42.98 -10.98 -7.46
CA ASP A 94 42.83 -9.73 -6.71
C ASP A 94 44.02 -9.51 -5.78
N CYS A 95 44.91 -8.61 -6.17
CA CYS A 95 46.10 -8.28 -5.38
C CYS A 95 45.80 -7.74 -3.98
N THR A 96 44.58 -7.25 -3.68
CA THR A 96 44.22 -6.78 -2.33
C THR A 96 44.13 -7.92 -1.32
N LYS A 97 43.86 -9.15 -1.78
CA LYS A 97 43.67 -10.33 -0.91
C LYS A 97 44.95 -11.11 -0.65
N VAL A 98 45.95 -10.98 -1.54
CA VAL A 98 47.14 -11.85 -1.58
C VAL A 98 48.43 -11.08 -1.28
N CYS A 99 48.46 -9.77 -1.49
CA CYS A 99 49.69 -9.00 -1.33
C CYS A 99 49.96 -8.64 0.14
N ASP A 100 51.06 -9.13 0.71
CA ASP A 100 51.50 -8.78 2.08
C ASP A 100 51.79 -7.27 2.27
N ARG A 101 52.10 -6.57 1.19
CA ARG A 101 52.39 -5.12 1.19
C ARG A 101 51.12 -4.26 1.08
N TYR A 102 49.94 -4.88 0.99
CA TYR A 102 48.67 -4.20 0.88
C TYR A 102 48.36 -3.41 2.15
N VAL A 103 47.97 -2.15 1.98
CA VAL A 103 47.54 -1.28 3.07
C VAL A 103 46.30 -0.53 2.59
N SER A 104 45.15 -0.82 3.19
CA SER A 104 43.88 -0.21 2.81
C SER A 104 43.84 1.29 3.16
N VAL A 105 43.14 2.06 2.33
CA VAL A 105 42.89 3.50 2.55
C VAL A 105 41.47 3.72 3.09
N ALA A 106 40.78 2.64 3.49
CA ALA A 106 39.44 2.64 4.01
C ALA A 106 39.22 3.69 5.11
N CYS A 107 37.97 4.14 5.26
CA CYS A 107 37.61 5.10 6.30
C CYS A 107 37.08 4.36 7.53
N HIS A 108 37.69 4.59 8.69
CA HIS A 108 37.22 4.02 9.98
C HIS A 108 36.22 4.92 10.72
N LYS A 109 35.91 6.12 10.19
CA LYS A 109 34.88 7.01 10.78
C LYS A 109 33.49 6.33 10.91
N PRO A 110 33.02 5.51 9.94
CA PRO A 110 31.71 4.84 9.99
C PRO A 110 31.63 3.63 10.94
N GLU A 111 32.72 3.27 11.63
CA GLU A 111 32.71 2.23 12.68
C GLU A 111 32.14 2.77 14.00
N LYS A 112 32.18 4.09 14.19
CA LYS A 112 31.64 4.79 15.37
C LYS A 112 30.31 5.47 15.03
N PRO A 113 29.41 5.66 16.02
CA PRO A 113 28.22 6.49 15.85
C PRO A 113 28.55 7.85 15.24
N PRO A 114 27.83 8.33 14.22
CA PRO A 114 26.53 7.85 13.72
C PRO A 114 26.59 6.77 12.62
N TYR A 115 27.72 6.10 12.42
CA TYR A 115 27.94 5.04 11.42
C TYR A 115 27.79 5.45 9.94
N VAL A 116 27.65 6.75 9.69
CA VAL A 116 27.39 7.32 8.37
C VAL A 116 28.21 8.58 8.13
N CYS A 117 28.42 8.89 6.85
CA CYS A 117 29.17 10.03 6.38
C CYS A 117 28.32 11.29 6.20
N ASN A 118 27.01 11.27 6.52
CA ASN A 118 26.11 12.40 6.34
C ASN A 118 26.65 13.70 6.97
N THR A 119 27.28 13.60 8.14
CA THR A 119 27.87 14.70 8.93
C THR A 119 29.33 15.02 8.61
N CYS A 120 29.99 14.23 7.76
CA CYS A 120 31.42 14.37 7.55
C CYS A 120 31.72 15.66 6.77
N LYS A 121 32.57 16.54 7.33
CA LYS A 121 33.00 17.79 6.69
C LYS A 121 33.68 17.54 5.34
N ASP A 122 34.48 16.48 5.27
CA ASP A 122 35.25 16.12 4.07
C ASP A 122 34.42 15.32 3.05
N ARG A 123 33.12 15.10 3.28
CA ARG A 123 32.28 14.18 2.47
C ARG A 123 32.36 14.45 0.97
N LYS A 124 32.40 15.72 0.57
CA LYS A 124 32.44 16.14 -0.84
C LYS A 124 33.77 15.78 -1.51
N LEU A 125 34.89 16.00 -0.83
CA LEU A 125 36.25 15.76 -1.38
C LEU A 125 36.80 14.37 -1.07
N CYS A 126 36.13 13.60 -0.20
CA CYS A 126 36.58 12.28 0.21
C CYS A 126 36.47 11.27 -0.95
N ILE A 127 37.61 10.64 -1.28
CA ILE A 127 37.73 9.58 -2.31
C ILE A 127 37.57 8.16 -1.76
N LYS A 128 37.34 8.02 -0.45
CA LYS A 128 37.12 6.72 0.20
C LYS A 128 35.68 6.26 0.01
N ASP A 129 35.41 4.98 0.23
CA ASP A 129 34.06 4.43 0.30
C ASP A 129 33.26 5.12 1.41
N LYS A 130 31.95 5.26 1.17
CA LYS A 130 31.07 6.05 2.04
C LYS A 130 29.87 5.22 2.45
N TYR A 131 29.36 5.51 3.64
CA TYR A 131 28.05 5.06 4.07
C TYR A 131 27.14 6.26 4.19
N ILE A 132 26.01 6.27 3.49
CA ILE A 132 25.03 7.36 3.54
C ILE A 132 23.69 6.79 3.98
N TYR A 133 23.04 7.46 4.91
CA TYR A 133 21.65 7.15 5.24
C TYR A 133 20.73 8.14 4.53
N THR A 134 19.77 7.62 3.79
CA THR A 134 18.73 8.38 3.10
C THR A 134 17.41 7.70 3.36
N ALA A 135 16.39 8.44 3.79
CA ALA A 135 15.14 7.87 4.25
C ALA A 135 14.45 7.04 3.15
N GLN A 136 14.47 7.54 1.91
CA GLN A 136 13.87 6.85 0.76
C GLN A 136 14.52 5.48 0.49
N TYR A 137 15.86 5.42 0.46
CA TYR A 137 16.56 4.16 0.22
C TYR A 137 16.41 3.18 1.39
N ALA A 138 16.42 3.69 2.64
CA ALA A 138 16.19 2.87 3.81
C ALA A 138 14.77 2.27 3.83
N ASP A 139 13.75 3.07 3.50
CA ASP A 139 12.36 2.62 3.43
C ASP A 139 12.14 1.58 2.33
N ALA A 140 12.73 1.81 1.15
CA ALA A 140 12.71 0.86 0.05
C ALA A 140 13.43 -0.45 0.40
N ALA A 141 14.58 -0.39 1.08
CA ALA A 141 15.33 -1.57 1.51
C ALA A 141 14.54 -2.40 2.54
N VAL A 142 13.91 -1.76 3.53
CA VAL A 142 13.06 -2.43 4.51
C VAL A 142 11.83 -3.05 3.86
N SER A 143 11.20 -2.34 2.94
CA SER A 143 10.04 -2.84 2.20
C SER A 143 10.41 -4.04 1.33
N ARG A 144 11.58 -4.01 0.68
CA ARG A 144 12.11 -5.13 -0.09
C ARG A 144 12.40 -6.34 0.78
N ARG A 145 13.18 -6.19 1.86
CA ARG A 145 13.49 -7.27 2.81
C ARG A 145 12.23 -7.92 3.37
N ARG A 146 11.20 -7.12 3.65
CA ARG A 146 9.89 -7.60 4.09
C ARG A 146 9.16 -8.38 3.02
N SER A 147 9.20 -7.90 1.77
CA SER A 147 8.62 -8.59 0.63
C SER A 147 9.31 -9.94 0.42
N GLU A 148 10.64 -9.95 0.35
CA GLU A 148 11.47 -11.15 0.16
C GLU A 148 11.24 -12.19 1.27
N SER A 149 11.20 -11.77 2.54
CA SER A 149 10.88 -12.64 3.68
C SER A 149 9.48 -13.27 3.62
N ARG A 150 8.58 -12.67 2.83
CA ARG A 150 7.19 -13.13 2.63
C ARG A 150 6.98 -13.79 1.27
N GLN A 151 8.00 -13.79 0.42
CA GLN A 151 8.01 -14.46 -0.86
C GLN A 151 8.47 -15.91 -0.68
N GLY A 152 7.97 -16.78 -1.56
CA GLY A 152 8.30 -18.20 -1.54
C GLY A 152 7.37 -19.05 -0.69
N ILE A 153 7.68 -20.33 -0.68
CA ILE A 153 6.93 -21.38 0.01
C ILE A 153 7.43 -21.44 1.46
N ARG A 154 6.51 -21.35 2.41
CA ARG A 154 6.81 -21.44 3.85
C ARG A 154 6.86 -22.89 4.37
N LEU A 155 7.12 -23.85 3.49
CA LEU A 155 7.24 -25.27 3.79
C LEU A 155 8.71 -25.67 3.65
N THR A 156 9.13 -26.65 4.44
CA THR A 156 10.39 -27.36 4.17
C THR A 156 10.23 -28.17 2.89
N ASP A 157 11.34 -28.53 2.25
CA ASP A 157 11.33 -29.33 1.03
C ASP A 157 10.65 -30.70 1.27
N GLU A 158 10.84 -31.29 2.44
CA GLU A 158 10.20 -32.54 2.87
C GLU A 158 8.67 -32.39 2.98
N GLN A 159 8.20 -31.34 3.67
CA GLN A 159 6.77 -31.07 3.80
C GLN A 159 6.14 -30.74 2.45
N LYS A 160 6.87 -30.03 1.58
CA LYS A 160 6.43 -29.73 0.21
C LYS A 160 6.23 -31.01 -0.59
N ALA A 161 7.18 -31.95 -0.52
CA ALA A 161 7.09 -33.22 -1.24
C ALA A 161 5.91 -34.07 -0.76
N TYR A 162 5.69 -34.15 0.56
CA TYR A 162 4.54 -34.87 1.13
C TYR A 162 3.20 -34.27 0.68
N VAL A 163 3.06 -32.96 0.78
CA VAL A 163 1.85 -32.24 0.33
C VAL A 163 1.65 -32.41 -1.17
N ASP A 164 2.71 -32.40 -1.97
CA ASP A 164 2.61 -32.59 -3.42
C ASP A 164 2.12 -33.99 -3.79
N ASP A 165 2.68 -35.05 -3.18
CA ASP A 165 2.29 -36.44 -3.44
C ASP A 165 0.84 -36.73 -3.02
N LEU A 166 0.44 -36.25 -1.83
CA LEU A 166 -0.92 -36.41 -1.33
C LEU A 166 -1.93 -35.77 -2.28
N ILE A 167 -1.71 -34.50 -2.64
CA ILE A 167 -2.67 -33.74 -3.42
C ILE A 167 -2.67 -34.21 -4.87
N THR A 168 -1.51 -34.51 -5.47
CA THR A 168 -1.45 -35.08 -6.84
C THR A 168 -2.25 -36.36 -6.94
N THR A 169 -2.12 -37.25 -5.96
CA THR A 169 -2.85 -38.52 -5.92
C THR A 169 -4.36 -38.30 -5.85
N LEU A 170 -4.82 -37.41 -4.96
CA LEU A 170 -6.25 -37.18 -4.74
C LEU A 170 -6.92 -36.36 -5.86
N VAL A 171 -6.22 -35.40 -6.45
CA VAL A 171 -6.73 -34.62 -7.59
C VAL A 171 -6.83 -35.50 -8.84
N LYS A 172 -5.87 -36.41 -9.07
CA LYS A 172 -5.96 -37.39 -10.17
C LYS A 172 -7.14 -38.36 -10.01
N LYS A 173 -7.54 -38.66 -8.77
CA LYS A 173 -8.80 -39.39 -8.46
C LYS A 173 -10.06 -38.57 -8.70
N GLY A 174 -9.94 -37.29 -9.06
CA GLY A 174 -11.06 -36.40 -9.40
C GLY A 174 -11.69 -35.66 -8.21
N GLN A 175 -11.09 -35.71 -7.02
CA GLN A 175 -11.61 -35.02 -5.85
C GLN A 175 -11.34 -33.50 -5.91
N PRO A 176 -12.30 -32.64 -5.52
CA PRO A 176 -12.07 -31.20 -5.47
C PRO A 176 -11.17 -30.82 -4.31
N LEU A 177 -10.34 -29.79 -4.50
CA LEU A 177 -9.35 -29.33 -3.51
C LEU A 177 -9.97 -28.94 -2.16
N THR A 178 -11.21 -28.44 -2.17
CA THR A 178 -11.95 -28.10 -0.95
C THR A 178 -12.27 -29.33 -0.09
N HIS A 179 -12.56 -30.46 -0.74
CA HIS A 179 -12.83 -31.72 -0.05
C HIS A 179 -11.54 -32.34 0.48
N ILE A 180 -10.49 -32.36 -0.36
CA ILE A 180 -9.16 -32.83 0.04
C ILE A 180 -8.67 -32.06 1.28
N TYR A 181 -8.86 -30.75 1.29
CA TYR A 181 -8.48 -29.91 2.40
C TYR A 181 -9.28 -30.18 3.67
N ALA A 182 -10.59 -30.38 3.57
CA ALA A 182 -11.42 -30.65 4.74
C ALA A 182 -11.07 -31.99 5.42
N GLU A 183 -10.76 -33.01 4.64
CA GLU A 183 -10.41 -34.34 5.17
C GLU A 183 -8.99 -34.39 5.74
N HIS A 184 -8.03 -33.75 5.05
CA HIS A 184 -6.60 -33.78 5.40
C HIS A 184 -6.12 -32.49 6.08
N GLU A 185 -7.02 -31.72 6.72
CA GLU A 185 -6.65 -30.44 7.35
C GLU A 185 -5.59 -30.61 8.44
N ALA A 186 -5.69 -31.68 9.23
CA ALA A 186 -4.74 -31.97 10.30
C ALA A 186 -3.34 -32.38 9.79
N GLU A 187 -3.26 -32.94 8.58
CA GLU A 187 -2.02 -33.41 7.97
C GLU A 187 -1.30 -32.31 7.19
N MET A 188 -2.01 -31.24 6.80
CA MET A 188 -1.47 -30.14 6.01
C MET A 188 -1.13 -28.91 6.86
N PRO A 189 0.15 -28.50 6.96
CA PRO A 189 0.55 -27.32 7.72
C PRO A 189 0.28 -25.98 6.98
N ILE A 190 -0.64 -25.96 6.01
CA ILE A 190 -0.94 -24.79 5.18
C ILE A 190 -2.43 -24.57 5.07
N SER A 191 -2.85 -23.33 4.86
CA SER A 191 -4.25 -23.04 4.53
C SER A 191 -4.60 -23.41 3.09
N LEU A 192 -5.88 -23.68 2.83
CA LEU A 192 -6.42 -23.87 1.47
C LEU A 192 -6.02 -22.74 0.51
N ARG A 193 -5.96 -21.50 1.01
CA ARG A 193 -5.54 -20.33 0.19
C ARG A 193 -4.07 -20.43 -0.21
N SER A 194 -3.20 -20.83 0.71
CA SER A 194 -1.78 -21.03 0.43
C SER A 194 -1.59 -22.14 -0.60
N LEU A 195 -2.36 -23.22 -0.49
CA LEU A 195 -2.34 -24.32 -1.44
C LEU A 195 -2.71 -23.86 -2.86
N TYR A 196 -3.79 -23.08 -3.02
CA TYR A 196 -4.11 -22.48 -4.32
C TYR A 196 -2.98 -21.58 -4.84
N ASN A 197 -2.33 -20.80 -3.97
CA ASN A 197 -1.22 -19.95 -4.40
C ASN A 197 -0.03 -20.77 -4.91
N TYR A 198 0.31 -21.88 -4.26
CA TYR A 198 1.40 -22.75 -4.69
C TYR A 198 1.09 -23.44 -6.03
N ILE A 199 -0.15 -23.90 -6.24
CA ILE A 199 -0.58 -24.46 -7.54
C ILE A 199 -0.51 -23.39 -8.64
N ASN A 200 -1.00 -22.17 -8.37
CA ASN A 200 -0.94 -21.08 -9.35
C ASN A 200 0.51 -20.65 -9.67
N ALA A 201 1.42 -20.76 -8.71
CA ALA A 201 2.84 -20.49 -8.89
C ALA A 201 3.58 -21.62 -9.65
N GLY A 202 2.95 -22.78 -9.86
CA GLY A 202 3.56 -23.93 -10.52
C GLY A 202 4.56 -24.69 -9.64
N GLU A 203 4.41 -24.56 -8.32
CA GLU A 203 5.34 -25.11 -7.33
C GLU A 203 5.03 -26.55 -6.93
N LEU A 204 3.85 -27.04 -7.31
CA LEU A 204 3.39 -28.41 -7.13
C LEU A 204 3.34 -29.10 -8.50
N SER A 205 3.40 -30.42 -8.50
CA SER A 205 3.28 -31.23 -9.72
C SER A 205 1.91 -31.05 -10.40
N ILE A 206 0.87 -30.70 -9.61
CA ILE A 206 -0.47 -30.36 -10.11
C ILE A 206 -0.45 -29.00 -10.80
N LYS A 207 -1.07 -28.94 -11.97
CA LYS A 207 -1.26 -27.70 -12.74
C LYS A 207 -2.71 -27.23 -12.69
N ASN A 208 -2.93 -25.98 -13.06
CA ASN A 208 -4.28 -25.40 -13.15
C ASN A 208 -5.23 -26.17 -14.07
N ILE A 209 -4.70 -26.91 -15.06
CA ILE A 209 -5.49 -27.75 -15.97
C ILE A 209 -6.12 -28.97 -15.28
N ASP A 210 -5.48 -29.46 -14.22
CA ASP A 210 -5.93 -30.65 -13.48
C ASP A 210 -7.05 -30.29 -12.49
N LEU A 211 -7.20 -28.99 -12.17
CA LEU A 211 -8.23 -28.51 -11.27
C LEU A 211 -9.59 -28.38 -11.99
N ARG A 212 -10.59 -29.04 -11.40
CA ARG A 212 -11.98 -29.02 -11.86
C ARG A 212 -12.48 -27.59 -12.13
N ARG A 213 -12.86 -27.32 -13.39
CA ARG A 213 -13.43 -26.06 -13.89
C ARG A 213 -12.54 -24.81 -13.77
N LYS A 214 -11.30 -24.91 -13.28
CA LYS A 214 -10.41 -23.75 -13.06
C LYS A 214 -10.10 -22.98 -14.35
N VAL A 215 -9.80 -23.71 -15.42
CA VAL A 215 -9.49 -23.15 -16.75
C VAL A 215 -10.75 -22.83 -17.58
N GLY A 216 -11.91 -23.37 -17.19
CA GLY A 216 -13.18 -23.12 -17.89
C GLY A 216 -13.87 -21.82 -17.46
N TYR A 217 -13.65 -21.36 -16.23
CA TYR A 217 -14.21 -20.09 -15.77
C TYR A 217 -13.42 -18.90 -16.32
N LYS A 218 -14.13 -17.97 -16.95
CA LYS A 218 -13.57 -16.66 -17.32
C LYS A 218 -12.97 -16.01 -16.08
N SER A 219 -11.71 -15.60 -16.14
CA SER A 219 -11.09 -14.85 -15.07
C SER A 219 -11.95 -13.61 -14.79
N ARG A 220 -12.35 -13.42 -13.52
CA ARG A 220 -13.01 -12.18 -13.15
C ARG A 220 -12.03 -11.06 -13.46
N ARG A 221 -12.45 -10.10 -14.29
CA ARG A 221 -11.75 -8.82 -14.42
C ARG A 221 -11.67 -8.28 -13.00
N LYS A 222 -10.47 -8.24 -12.42
CA LYS A 222 -10.23 -7.37 -11.28
C LYS A 222 -10.49 -5.99 -11.85
N GLY A 223 -11.67 -5.43 -11.57
CA GLY A 223 -11.88 -4.01 -11.79
C GLY A 223 -10.65 -3.34 -11.19
N GLN A 224 -9.96 -2.53 -11.99
CA GLN A 224 -8.85 -1.76 -11.46
C GLN A 224 -9.40 -1.12 -10.18
N LYS A 225 -8.81 -1.48 -9.04
CA LYS A 225 -8.88 -0.63 -7.86
C LYS A 225 -7.99 0.57 -8.13
N GLU A 226 -8.13 1.23 -9.28
CA GLU A 226 -8.09 2.67 -9.30
C GLU A 226 -9.24 3.00 -8.36
N GLY A 227 -8.92 3.29 -7.09
CA GLY A 227 -9.90 3.59 -6.07
C GLY A 227 -10.89 4.51 -6.73
N ALA A 228 -12.15 4.07 -6.81
CA ALA A 228 -13.12 4.65 -7.71
C ALA A 228 -12.89 6.16 -7.73
N LYS A 229 -12.49 6.71 -8.89
CA LYS A 229 -12.33 8.16 -9.07
C LYS A 229 -13.66 8.91 -8.80
N GLY A 230 -14.68 8.22 -8.31
CA GLY A 230 -15.84 8.78 -7.65
C GLY A 230 -15.44 9.83 -6.63
N PHE A 231 -16.01 11.01 -6.84
CA PHE A 231 -15.88 12.25 -6.06
C PHE A 231 -14.57 13.06 -6.16
N ALA A 232 -13.40 12.45 -6.36
CA ALA A 232 -12.13 13.20 -6.41
C ALA A 232 -11.79 13.78 -7.80
N ASP A 233 -12.23 13.12 -8.87
CA ASP A 233 -12.01 13.58 -10.26
C ASP A 233 -13.27 14.30 -10.74
N GLN A 234 -13.36 15.61 -10.52
CA GLN A 234 -14.49 16.46 -10.93
C GLN A 234 -14.33 17.05 -12.34
N SER A 235 -13.38 16.53 -13.13
CA SER A 235 -13.12 16.97 -14.51
C SER A 235 -14.39 16.92 -15.39
N TYR A 236 -15.32 16.00 -15.13
CA TYR A 236 -16.61 15.93 -15.82
C TYR A 236 -17.56 17.13 -15.56
N ARG A 237 -17.24 18.04 -14.63
CA ARG A 237 -17.99 19.28 -14.36
C ARG A 237 -17.50 20.47 -15.17
N GLU A 238 -16.36 20.37 -15.83
CA GLU A 238 -15.84 21.45 -16.67
C GLU A 238 -16.83 21.69 -17.83
N GLY A 239 -17.36 22.92 -17.94
CA GLY A 239 -18.39 23.28 -18.91
C GLY A 239 -19.82 22.88 -18.54
N HIS A 240 -20.03 22.32 -17.35
CA HIS A 240 -21.33 21.91 -16.81
C HIS A 240 -21.62 22.57 -15.44
N THR A 241 -21.07 23.78 -15.23
CA THR A 241 -21.36 24.58 -14.03
C THR A 241 -22.68 25.34 -14.16
N TYR A 242 -23.19 25.88 -13.05
CA TYR A 242 -24.38 26.73 -13.07
C TYR A 242 -24.15 28.01 -13.89
N GLU A 243 -22.92 28.54 -13.90
CA GLU A 243 -22.53 29.71 -14.70
C GLU A 243 -22.57 29.39 -16.22
N ASP A 244 -22.15 28.17 -16.60
CA ASP A 244 -22.27 27.68 -17.98
C ASP A 244 -23.75 27.53 -18.38
N PHE A 245 -24.60 27.05 -17.45
CA PHE A 245 -26.04 26.95 -17.64
C PHE A 245 -26.71 28.33 -17.80
N GLU A 246 -26.40 29.31 -16.94
CA GLU A 246 -26.92 30.68 -17.09
C GLU A 246 -26.51 31.31 -18.42
N SER A 247 -25.26 31.08 -18.84
CA SER A 247 -24.73 31.56 -20.12
C SER A 247 -25.45 30.92 -21.31
N PHE A 248 -25.75 29.62 -21.23
CA PHE A 248 -26.53 28.90 -22.24
C PHE A 248 -27.99 29.37 -22.29
N MET A 249 -28.62 29.59 -21.15
CA MET A 249 -30.03 30.03 -21.05
C MET A 249 -30.26 31.42 -21.63
N LYS A 250 -29.29 32.33 -21.49
CA LYS A 250 -29.33 33.66 -22.14
C LYS A 250 -29.38 33.57 -23.67
N CYS A 251 -28.87 32.48 -24.26
CA CYS A 251 -28.75 32.31 -25.70
C CYS A 251 -29.80 31.36 -26.31
N SER A 252 -30.40 30.45 -25.53
CA SER A 252 -31.20 29.34 -26.07
C SER A 252 -32.72 29.56 -26.00
N GLY A 253 -33.21 30.40 -25.08
CA GLY A 253 -34.65 30.69 -24.93
C GLY A 253 -35.52 29.47 -24.60
N LEU A 254 -34.92 28.36 -24.13
CA LEU A 254 -35.63 27.12 -23.80
C LEU A 254 -36.36 27.25 -22.45
N SER A 255 -37.51 26.60 -22.32
CA SER A 255 -38.21 26.43 -21.04
C SER A 255 -37.51 25.35 -20.21
N VAL A 256 -37.10 25.67 -18.99
CA VAL A 256 -36.46 24.72 -18.07
C VAL A 256 -37.43 24.35 -16.95
N ILE A 257 -37.48 23.06 -16.64
CA ILE A 257 -38.20 22.54 -15.49
C ILE A 257 -37.17 22.36 -14.37
N GLU A 258 -37.36 23.07 -13.26
CA GLU A 258 -36.52 22.92 -12.07
C GLU A 258 -36.95 21.68 -11.28
N MET A 259 -36.03 20.73 -11.14
CA MET A 259 -36.20 19.63 -10.19
C MET A 259 -35.53 20.04 -8.89
N ASP A 260 -36.32 20.48 -7.91
CA ASP A 260 -35.80 20.75 -6.57
C ASP A 260 -35.23 19.45 -5.97
N THR A 261 -33.91 19.42 -5.76
CA THR A 261 -33.31 18.38 -4.93
C THR A 261 -33.37 18.85 -3.48
N VAL A 262 -34.27 18.23 -2.72
CA VAL A 262 -34.35 18.46 -1.28
C VAL A 262 -32.97 18.23 -0.70
N LYS A 263 -32.39 19.27 -0.07
CA LYS A 263 -31.17 19.14 0.72
C LYS A 263 -31.49 18.14 1.82
N GLY A 264 -31.22 16.87 1.53
CA GLY A 264 -31.52 15.79 2.42
C GLY A 264 -30.87 16.09 3.76
N VAL A 265 -31.57 15.68 4.79
CA VAL A 265 -31.11 15.35 6.14
C VAL A 265 -29.58 15.10 6.30
N ARG A 266 -28.88 14.56 5.30
CA ARG A 266 -27.45 14.26 5.35
C ARG A 266 -26.52 15.42 4.99
N GLU A 267 -25.35 15.39 5.63
CA GLU A 267 -24.18 16.19 5.24
C GLU A 267 -23.74 15.92 3.79
N ARG A 268 -23.26 16.97 3.11
CA ARG A 268 -22.72 16.87 1.74
C ARG A 268 -21.62 15.80 1.67
N GLY A 269 -21.66 14.98 0.62
CA GLY A 269 -20.57 14.04 0.28
C GLY A 269 -20.70 12.61 0.81
N LYS A 270 -21.86 12.20 1.35
CA LYS A 270 -22.10 10.82 1.81
C LYS A 270 -22.93 10.01 0.78
N SER A 271 -22.55 8.76 0.52
CA SER A 271 -23.22 7.85 -0.43
C SER A 271 -24.58 7.34 0.07
N LEU A 272 -25.61 7.28 -0.78
CA LEU A 272 -26.96 6.77 -0.45
C LEU A 272 -27.05 5.23 -0.40
N ASN A 273 -26.00 4.50 -0.80
CA ASN A 273 -25.99 3.03 -0.79
C ASN A 273 -26.37 2.34 0.54
N PRO A 274 -26.16 2.91 1.74
CA PRO A 274 -26.54 2.27 3.00
C PRO A 274 -28.04 2.27 3.30
N TYR A 275 -28.85 2.97 2.51
CA TYR A 275 -30.29 3.12 2.73
C TYR A 275 -31.09 2.15 1.88
N ALA A 276 -32.13 1.61 2.48
CA ALA A 276 -33.10 0.77 1.81
C ALA A 276 -34.27 1.60 1.26
N GLN A 277 -35.17 0.95 0.52
CA GLN A 277 -36.35 1.61 -0.02
C GLN A 277 -37.22 2.19 1.11
N GLU A 278 -37.29 1.49 2.25
CA GLU A 278 -38.03 1.90 3.44
C GLU A 278 -37.50 3.22 4.02
N ASP A 279 -36.17 3.39 4.05
CA ASP A 279 -35.53 4.63 4.50
C ASP A 279 -35.92 5.79 3.56
N MET A 280 -35.95 5.56 2.25
CA MET A 280 -36.33 6.58 1.26
C MET A 280 -37.81 6.95 1.34
N THR A 281 -38.68 5.97 1.56
CA THR A 281 -40.11 6.19 1.80
C THR A 281 -40.35 6.98 3.07
N LEU A 282 -39.67 6.63 4.18
CA LEU A 282 -39.74 7.38 5.43
C LEU A 282 -39.37 8.86 5.23
N LEU A 283 -38.25 9.12 4.56
CA LEU A 283 -37.82 10.48 4.23
C LEU A 283 -38.89 11.23 3.41
N MET A 284 -39.47 10.56 2.41
CA MET A 284 -40.49 11.15 1.54
C MET A 284 -41.76 11.53 2.32
N ASN A 285 -42.18 10.69 3.27
CA ASN A 285 -43.34 10.94 4.12
C ASN A 285 -43.12 12.17 5.02
N HIS A 286 -41.94 12.34 5.63
CA HIS A 286 -41.63 13.54 6.39
C HIS A 286 -41.60 14.81 5.51
N ILE A 287 -41.05 14.73 4.29
CA ILE A 287 -40.98 15.87 3.36
C ILE A 287 -42.36 16.32 2.88
N ASN A 288 -43.23 15.37 2.56
CA ASN A 288 -44.56 15.66 2.01
C ASN A 288 -45.63 15.88 3.08
N SER A 289 -45.29 15.66 4.34
CA SER A 289 -46.09 16.06 5.51
C SER A 289 -45.69 17.45 6.05
N THR A 290 -44.65 18.06 5.48
CA THR A 290 -44.24 19.42 5.89
C THR A 290 -45.17 20.47 5.28
N ARG A 291 -45.81 21.28 6.13
CA ARG A 291 -46.67 22.40 5.71
C ARG A 291 -45.87 23.55 5.10
N ARG A 292 -46.38 24.14 4.01
CA ARG A 292 -45.64 25.16 3.24
C ARG A 292 -46.45 26.44 3.06
N PRO A 293 -45.86 27.64 3.25
CA PRO A 293 -46.56 28.91 3.01
C PRO A 293 -47.11 29.04 1.58
N GLY A 294 -46.35 28.58 0.58
CA GLY A 294 -46.76 28.60 -0.83
C GLY A 294 -47.94 27.67 -1.18
N LEU A 295 -48.30 26.77 -0.27
CA LEU A 295 -49.44 25.84 -0.39
C LEU A 295 -50.58 26.23 0.56
N GLY A 296 -50.66 27.49 0.99
CA GLY A 296 -51.68 27.95 1.93
C GLY A 296 -51.54 27.34 3.34
N ASN A 297 -50.31 27.07 3.78
CA ASN A 297 -49.98 26.40 5.04
C ASN A 297 -50.53 24.97 5.16
N LYS A 298 -50.78 24.31 4.03
CA LYS A 298 -51.05 22.88 3.95
C LYS A 298 -49.80 22.10 3.55
N ALA A 299 -49.74 20.83 3.93
CA ALA A 299 -48.76 19.89 3.44
C ALA A 299 -49.18 19.35 2.07
N PRO A 300 -48.23 18.96 1.19
CA PRO A 300 -48.55 18.34 -0.10
C PRO A 300 -49.59 17.22 -0.03
N TYR A 301 -49.51 16.33 0.98
CA TYR A 301 -50.50 15.25 1.16
C TYR A 301 -51.89 15.74 1.60
N GLU A 302 -51.98 16.91 2.25
CA GLU A 302 -53.26 17.53 2.64
C GLU A 302 -53.96 18.26 1.47
N LEU A 303 -53.35 18.28 0.28
CA LEU A 303 -53.94 18.89 -0.93
C LEU A 303 -54.65 17.89 -1.82
N ILE A 304 -54.54 16.59 -1.51
CA ILE A 304 -55.17 15.53 -2.29
C ILE A 304 -56.68 15.55 -2.02
N ASN A 305 -57.47 15.38 -3.07
CA ASN A 305 -58.92 15.33 -2.94
C ASN A 305 -59.33 14.03 -2.25
N GLU A 306 -60.20 14.13 -1.24
CA GLU A 306 -60.68 12.97 -0.46
C GLU A 306 -61.45 11.98 -1.33
N GLU A 307 -62.02 12.43 -2.45
CA GLU A 307 -62.79 11.62 -3.41
C GLU A 307 -61.95 10.98 -4.53
N ASP A 308 -60.62 11.11 -4.52
CA ASP A 308 -59.72 10.54 -5.53
C ASP A 308 -59.23 9.14 -5.12
N ASP A 309 -60.06 8.13 -5.39
CA ASP A 309 -59.80 6.72 -5.04
C ASP A 309 -58.48 6.19 -5.63
N ASP A 310 -58.10 6.65 -6.83
CA ASP A 310 -56.86 6.23 -7.51
C ASP A 310 -55.62 6.74 -6.76
N MET A 311 -55.68 7.98 -6.25
CA MET A 311 -54.61 8.56 -5.44
C MET A 311 -54.46 7.86 -4.09
N TRP A 312 -55.57 7.46 -3.45
CA TRP A 312 -55.52 6.70 -2.21
C TRP A 312 -54.95 5.29 -2.39
N ALA A 313 -55.30 4.61 -3.50
CA ALA A 313 -54.70 3.33 -3.85
C ALA A 313 -53.18 3.44 -4.08
N LEU A 314 -52.73 4.55 -4.68
CA LEU A 314 -51.30 4.84 -4.86
C LEU A 314 -50.59 5.06 -3.52
N PHE A 315 -51.23 5.75 -2.58
CA PHE A 315 -50.68 6.01 -1.25
C PHE A 315 -50.42 4.70 -0.49
N GLU A 316 -51.38 3.78 -0.53
CA GLU A 316 -51.24 2.47 0.10
C GLU A 316 -50.12 1.65 -0.57
N LEU A 317 -50.06 1.64 -1.91
CA LEU A 317 -49.06 0.89 -2.67
C LEU A 317 -47.63 1.38 -2.41
N LEU A 318 -47.43 2.70 -2.35
CA LEU A 318 -46.13 3.34 -2.16
C LEU A 318 -45.76 3.57 -0.69
N LYS A 319 -46.65 3.20 0.24
CA LYS A 319 -46.51 3.44 1.68
C LYS A 319 -46.31 4.92 2.01
N MET A 320 -47.14 5.76 1.38
CA MET A 320 -47.13 7.20 1.57
C MET A 320 -48.06 7.57 2.72
N ASP A 321 -47.48 7.88 3.87
CA ASP A 321 -48.23 8.16 5.10
C ASP A 321 -48.09 9.64 5.48
N LEU A 322 -49.22 10.27 5.82
CA LEU A 322 -49.22 11.61 6.40
C LEU A 322 -48.71 11.53 7.84
N ILE A 323 -47.65 12.28 8.12
CA ILE A 323 -47.03 12.38 9.44
C ILE A 323 -47.63 13.60 10.17
N PRO A 324 -48.05 13.46 11.44
CA PRO A 324 -48.54 14.58 12.23
C PRO A 324 -47.55 15.76 12.24
N PRO A 325 -48.01 17.02 12.19
CA PRO A 325 -47.12 18.18 12.11
C PRO A 325 -46.04 18.24 13.19
N ASP A 326 -46.35 17.79 14.42
CA ASP A 326 -45.43 17.78 15.56
C ASP A 326 -44.37 16.66 15.48
N GLU A 327 -44.58 15.67 14.61
CA GLU A 327 -43.69 14.52 14.40
C GLU A 327 -42.85 14.63 13.12
N VAL A 328 -43.06 15.70 12.32
CA VAL A 328 -42.27 15.93 11.11
C VAL A 328 -40.82 16.26 11.48
N HIS A 329 -39.90 15.35 11.15
CA HIS A 329 -38.49 15.46 11.46
C HIS A 329 -37.61 15.40 10.20
N LEU A 330 -36.87 16.47 9.93
CA LEU A 330 -36.00 16.60 8.75
C LEU A 330 -34.55 16.93 9.12
N MET A 331 -34.04 16.33 10.22
CA MET A 331 -32.67 16.50 10.71
C MET A 331 -31.83 15.24 10.53
N SER A 332 -30.49 15.38 10.53
CA SER A 332 -29.47 14.37 10.15
C SER A 332 -29.60 12.98 10.76
N ASP A 333 -30.29 12.91 11.87
CA ASP A 333 -30.55 11.74 12.69
C ASP A 333 -31.86 11.02 12.36
N LEU A 334 -32.64 11.45 11.36
CA LEU A 334 -33.89 10.79 10.94
C LEU A 334 -33.74 9.28 10.77
N PHE A 335 -32.63 8.84 10.16
CA PHE A 335 -32.36 7.41 9.92
C PHE A 335 -31.77 6.64 11.11
N THR A 336 -31.47 7.34 12.21
CA THR A 336 -30.96 6.75 13.47
C THR A 336 -32.04 6.61 14.53
N ILE A 337 -33.12 7.39 14.45
CA ILE A 337 -34.21 7.34 15.44
C ILE A 337 -35.02 6.04 15.34
N ASN A 338 -35.09 5.45 14.14
CA ASN A 338 -35.89 4.26 13.83
C ASN A 338 -35.08 2.96 13.62
N ARG A 339 -33.82 2.89 14.09
CA ARG A 339 -32.96 1.69 13.97
C ARG A 339 -32.50 1.12 15.31
#